data_AF-A0A7S4JN07-F1
#
_entry.id   AF-A0A7S4JN07-F1
#
_cell.length_a   1.000
_cell.length_b   1.000
_cell.length_c   1.000
_cell.angle_alpha   90.00
_cell.angle_beta   90.00
_cell.angle_gamma   90.00
#
_symmetry.space_group_name_H-M   'P 1'
#
loop_
_entity.id
_entity.type
_entity.pdbx_description
1 polymer ?
#
loop_
_entity_poly.entity_id
_entity_poly.type
_entity_poly.pdbx_seq_one_letter_code
_entity_poly.pdbx_strand_id
1 'polypeptide(L)'
;MMIRATSVLRSAVAATRRQPSLRSVSASATSSLPKRTALGRSTVGGGLVFPRSRPHLGTGAAAESASWRHLSASSSLSEDELRSRLDEFQDLFVEARLSIEDCADSADTTYFDEEAEAAKEAVDEAVSAFDTLIGELDEETKGRVMRQNGLKVAQLKGELDLVLNGGHAH
;
A
#
# COMPACT_ATOMS: atom_id res chain seq x y z
N MET A 1 -55.55 6.29 6.83
CA MET A 1 -55.41 4.99 6.13
C MET A 1 -55.21 5.27 4.65
N MET A 2 -53.97 5.19 4.15
CA MET A 2 -53.66 5.33 2.73
C MET A 2 -52.93 4.07 2.28
N ILE A 3 -53.47 3.45 1.23
CA ILE A 3 -53.16 2.11 0.75
C ILE A 3 -51.88 2.15 -0.10
N ARG A 4 -50.95 1.25 0.20
CA ARG A 4 -49.70 1.01 -0.54
C ARG A 4 -50.04 0.29 -1.86
N ALA A 5 -49.55 0.79 -2.99
CA ALA A 5 -49.53 0.06 -4.25
C ALA A 5 -48.09 -0.36 -4.57
N THR A 6 -47.83 -1.65 -4.38
CA THR A 6 -46.63 -2.38 -4.79
C THR A 6 -46.64 -2.59 -6.30
N SER A 7 -45.60 -2.12 -7.00
CA SER A 7 -45.34 -2.47 -8.41
C SER A 7 -44.15 -3.42 -8.47
N VAL A 8 -44.46 -4.69 -8.69
CA VAL A 8 -43.53 -5.75 -9.10
C VAL A 8 -43.69 -5.94 -10.61
N LEU A 9 -42.62 -5.82 -11.39
CA LEU A 9 -42.48 -6.35 -12.76
C LEU A 9 -40.97 -6.53 -13.01
N ARG A 10 -40.41 -7.74 -12.88
CA ARG A 10 -40.29 -8.83 -13.87
C ARG A 10 -39.46 -8.51 -15.13
N SER A 11 -38.21 -9.00 -15.09
CA SER A 11 -37.60 -9.96 -16.02
C SER A 11 -37.24 -9.53 -17.45
N ALA A 12 -35.97 -9.75 -17.83
CA ALA A 12 -35.61 -10.41 -19.09
C ALA A 12 -34.16 -10.95 -19.05
N VAL A 13 -34.08 -12.28 -19.14
CA VAL A 13 -32.91 -13.09 -19.48
C VAL A 13 -32.60 -12.93 -20.98
N ALA A 14 -31.32 -12.77 -21.35
CA ALA A 14 -30.85 -13.04 -22.70
C ALA A 14 -29.41 -13.57 -22.67
N ALA A 15 -29.30 -14.89 -22.65
CA ALA A 15 -28.09 -15.62 -22.99
C ALA A 15 -27.91 -15.61 -24.51
N THR A 16 -26.70 -15.36 -25.03
CA THR A 16 -26.26 -15.95 -26.29
C THR A 16 -24.73 -16.08 -26.32
N ARG A 17 -24.36 -17.34 -26.42
CA ARG A 17 -23.06 -18.00 -26.54
C ARG A 17 -22.41 -17.73 -27.90
N ARG A 18 -21.09 -17.45 -27.95
CA ARG A 18 -20.24 -17.78 -29.11
C ARG A 18 -18.73 -17.75 -28.78
N GLN A 19 -18.16 -18.94 -28.65
CA GLN A 19 -16.77 -19.31 -29.03
C GLN A 19 -16.88 -20.23 -30.27
N PRO A 20 -15.82 -20.69 -30.99
CA PRO A 20 -14.37 -20.61 -30.72
C PRO A 20 -13.49 -20.25 -31.95
N SER A 21 -12.18 -20.05 -31.77
CA SER A 21 -11.19 -20.46 -32.78
C SER A 21 -9.82 -20.71 -32.15
N LEU A 22 -9.31 -21.89 -32.47
CA LEU A 22 -8.09 -22.55 -32.04
C LEU A 22 -6.85 -22.04 -32.79
N ARG A 23 -5.69 -22.50 -32.29
CA ARG A 23 -4.34 -22.63 -32.92
C ARG A 23 -3.35 -21.53 -32.48
N SER A 24 -2.10 -21.83 -32.12
CA SER A 24 -1.33 -23.07 -32.14
C SER A 24 0.07 -22.82 -31.56
N VAL A 25 0.48 -23.68 -30.63
CA VAL A 25 1.81 -24.29 -30.39
C VAL A 25 3.12 -23.49 -30.31
N SER A 26 3.93 -23.92 -29.32
CA SER A 26 5.40 -24.09 -29.33
C SER A 26 6.27 -22.81 -29.34
N ALA A 27 7.42 -22.73 -28.69
CA ALA A 27 8.21 -23.68 -27.92
C ALA A 27 9.24 -22.89 -27.09
N SER A 28 9.55 -23.42 -25.91
CA SER A 28 10.89 -23.66 -25.35
C SER A 28 11.97 -22.56 -25.35
N ALA A 29 12.51 -22.37 -24.13
CA ALA A 29 13.92 -22.58 -23.78
C ALA A 29 14.78 -21.37 -23.38
N THR A 30 15.50 -21.63 -22.29
CA THR A 30 16.88 -21.25 -21.98
C THR A 30 17.15 -19.88 -21.34
N SER A 31 17.45 -19.98 -20.04
CA SER A 31 18.65 -19.46 -19.37
C SER A 31 19.02 -17.99 -19.60
N SER A 32 19.15 -17.24 -18.51
CA SER A 32 20.47 -16.73 -18.12
C SER A 32 20.35 -15.89 -16.84
N LEU A 33 20.91 -16.43 -15.75
CA LEU A 33 21.30 -15.66 -14.57
C LEU A 33 22.44 -14.68 -14.94
N PRO A 34 22.42 -13.43 -14.46
CA PRO A 34 23.65 -12.69 -14.23
C PRO A 34 24.03 -12.67 -12.75
N LYS A 35 25.34 -12.89 -12.57
CA LYS A 35 26.10 -13.05 -11.34
C LYS A 35 26.19 -11.76 -10.53
N ARG A 36 26.32 -11.95 -9.21
CA ARG A 36 26.77 -10.99 -8.19
C ARG A 36 28.13 -10.35 -8.54
N THR A 37 28.48 -9.36 -7.72
CA THR A 37 29.81 -8.79 -7.40
C THR A 37 30.32 -7.61 -8.22
N ALA A 38 30.38 -6.44 -7.57
CA ALA A 38 31.64 -5.71 -7.38
C ALA A 38 31.47 -4.64 -6.27
N LEU A 39 32.16 -4.85 -5.16
CA LEU A 39 32.53 -3.83 -4.18
C LEU A 39 33.53 -2.87 -4.82
N GLY A 40 33.26 -1.56 -4.79
CA GLY A 40 34.23 -0.50 -5.09
C GLY A 40 34.20 0.53 -3.98
N ARG A 41 35.21 0.55 -3.11
CA ARG A 41 36.33 1.52 -3.11
C ARG A 41 35.88 2.91 -2.63
N SER A 42 36.04 3.20 -1.33
CA SER A 42 37.19 3.91 -0.75
C SER A 42 37.51 5.22 -1.45
N THR A 43 37.24 6.38 -0.83
CA THR A 43 38.23 7.30 -0.22
C THR A 43 37.51 8.40 0.58
N VAL A 44 37.96 8.69 1.79
CA VAL A 44 37.90 10.01 2.48
C VAL A 44 38.79 9.83 3.73
N GLY A 45 39.93 10.47 3.93
CA GLY A 45 40.45 11.71 3.40
C GLY A 45 40.41 12.79 4.48
N GLY A 46 41.50 12.93 5.26
CA GLY A 46 41.85 14.10 6.09
C GLY A 46 40.94 14.35 7.29
N GLY A 47 41.37 14.27 8.54
CA GLY A 47 42.51 15.00 9.10
C GLY A 47 42.04 16.39 9.54
N LEU A 48 42.08 16.67 10.85
CA LEU A 48 42.63 17.89 11.50
C LEU A 48 42.13 18.11 12.95
N VAL A 49 43.12 18.15 13.87
CA VAL A 49 43.31 19.01 15.08
C VAL A 49 42.14 19.30 16.04
N PHE A 50 42.20 18.81 17.29
CA PHE A 50 42.76 19.46 18.52
C PHE A 50 41.70 20.31 19.29
N PRO A 51 41.89 20.64 20.59
CA PRO A 51 40.96 20.33 21.68
C PRO A 51 40.52 21.63 22.40
N ARG A 52 39.86 21.45 23.56
CA ARG A 52 39.90 22.30 24.79
C ARG A 52 38.52 22.77 25.28
N SER A 53 38.34 22.47 26.57
CA SER A 53 37.80 23.37 27.60
C SER A 53 36.30 23.65 27.61
N ARG A 54 35.65 23.02 28.61
CA ARG A 54 34.58 23.63 29.42
C ARG A 54 35.02 25.02 29.90
N PRO A 55 34.10 26.00 30.07
CA PRO A 55 33.54 26.12 31.42
C PRO A 55 32.13 26.79 31.58
N HIS A 56 31.60 26.55 32.79
CA HIS A 56 30.76 27.34 33.71
C HIS A 56 29.58 28.26 33.29
N LEU A 57 28.51 28.10 34.08
CA LEU A 57 27.58 29.08 34.66
C LEU A 57 27.36 30.42 33.94
N GLY A 58 26.17 30.56 33.35
CA GLY A 58 25.53 31.84 33.07
C GLY A 58 24.13 31.86 33.70
N THR A 59 24.01 32.61 34.80
CA THR A 59 22.75 33.00 35.43
C THR A 59 22.25 34.26 34.72
N GLY A 60 21.04 34.22 34.16
CA GLY A 60 20.32 35.36 33.58
C GLY A 60 19.02 34.83 32.96
N ALA A 61 17.91 34.84 33.71
CA ALA A 61 16.98 35.95 33.81
C ALA A 61 16.18 36.20 32.51
N ALA A 62 14.92 35.78 32.58
CA ALA A 62 13.73 36.44 32.04
C ALA A 62 13.56 36.55 30.51
N ALA A 63 12.45 35.95 30.07
CA ALA A 63 11.69 36.23 28.86
C ALA A 63 12.46 35.90 27.56
N GLU A 64 11.86 35.36 26.51
CA GLU A 64 10.54 35.61 25.99
C GLU A 64 10.04 34.32 25.37
N SER A 65 8.74 34.07 25.54
CA SER A 65 7.99 33.05 24.83
C SER A 65 8.08 33.31 23.33
N ALA A 66 9.10 32.76 22.67
CA ALA A 66 9.13 32.59 21.23
C ALA A 66 8.14 31.47 20.89
N SER A 67 6.86 31.81 21.01
CA SER A 67 5.78 31.18 20.30
C SER A 67 6.08 31.39 18.83
N TRP A 68 6.78 30.40 18.25
CA TRP A 68 6.74 30.17 16.82
C TRP A 68 5.28 29.88 16.49
N ARG A 69 4.53 30.97 16.28
CA ARG A 69 3.20 30.97 15.71
C ARG A 69 3.33 30.36 14.33
N HIS A 70 3.24 29.04 14.25
CA HIS A 70 2.77 28.35 13.07
C HIS A 70 1.26 28.60 12.98
N LEU A 71 0.89 29.82 12.61
CA LEU A 71 -0.40 30.07 11.98
C LEU A 71 -0.20 29.86 10.49
N SER A 72 -0.50 28.66 10.02
CA SER A 72 -1.00 28.45 8.67
C SER A 72 -2.17 27.49 8.77
N ALA A 73 -3.35 28.07 9.00
CA ALA A 73 -4.60 27.41 8.75
C ALA A 73 -4.79 27.33 7.22
N SER A 74 -4.36 26.22 6.66
CA SER A 74 -4.99 25.60 5.50
C SER A 74 -5.03 24.11 5.82
N SER A 75 -6.17 23.48 5.62
CA SER A 75 -6.44 22.09 5.97
C SER A 75 -5.59 21.15 5.10
N SER A 76 -4.32 21.01 5.43
CA SER A 76 -3.36 20.11 4.80
C SER A 76 -2.69 19.34 5.92
N LEU A 77 -2.79 18.00 5.88
CA LEU A 77 -2.04 17.11 6.78
C LEU A 77 -0.58 17.59 6.89
N SER A 78 -0.04 17.62 8.11
CA SER A 78 1.37 17.97 8.27
C SER A 78 2.24 16.94 7.56
N GLU A 79 3.45 17.35 7.15
CA GLU A 79 4.34 16.45 6.43
C GLU A 79 4.73 15.22 7.28
N ASP A 80 4.81 15.39 8.59
CA ASP A 80 5.10 14.29 9.52
C ASP A 80 3.91 13.33 9.68
N GLU A 81 2.67 13.84 9.76
CA GLU A 81 1.47 12.99 9.76
C GLU A 81 1.31 12.23 8.44
N LEU A 82 1.59 12.89 7.31
CA LEU A 82 1.58 12.23 5.99
C LEU A 82 2.58 11.09 5.93
N ARG A 83 3.82 11.30 6.39
CA ARG A 83 4.84 10.24 6.46
C ARG A 83 4.37 9.09 7.34
N SER A 84 3.87 9.40 8.54
CA SER A 84 3.39 8.39 9.49
C SER A 84 2.26 7.53 8.90
N ARG A 85 1.27 8.14 8.24
CA ARG A 85 0.17 7.37 7.63
C ARG A 85 0.60 6.60 6.38
N LEU A 86 1.59 7.10 5.65
CA LEU A 86 2.19 6.34 4.56
C LEU A 86 2.95 5.13 5.09
N ASP A 87 3.69 5.27 6.19
CA ASP A 87 4.39 4.14 6.81
C ASP A 87 3.39 3.09 7.31
N GLU A 88 2.31 3.52 7.97
CA GLU A 88 1.20 2.64 8.38
C GLU A 88 0.58 1.89 7.19
N PHE A 89 0.30 2.58 6.08
CA PHE A 89 -0.17 1.94 4.85
C PHE A 89 0.83 0.88 4.33
N GLN A 90 2.13 1.11 4.47
CA GLN A 90 3.14 0.19 3.93
C GLN A 90 3.28 -1.05 4.81
N ASP A 91 3.14 -0.88 6.13
CA ASP A 91 3.07 -2.00 7.07
C ASP A 91 1.83 -2.87 6.77
N LEU A 92 0.66 -2.24 6.60
CA LEU A 92 -0.57 -2.95 6.20
C LEU A 92 -0.44 -3.61 4.82
N PHE A 93 0.26 -2.98 3.88
CA PHE A 93 0.51 -3.58 2.56
C PHE A 93 1.36 -4.85 2.65
N VAL A 94 2.38 -4.85 3.52
CA VAL A 94 3.21 -6.04 3.74
C VAL A 94 2.39 -7.13 4.41
N GLU A 95 1.63 -6.80 5.45
CA GLU A 95 0.75 -7.74 6.13
C GLU A 95 -0.24 -8.38 5.15
N ALA A 96 -0.93 -7.58 4.34
CA ALA A 96 -1.88 -8.06 3.36
C ALA A 96 -1.26 -9.02 2.33
N ARG A 97 0.00 -8.82 1.91
CA ARG A 97 0.68 -9.78 1.02
C ARG A 97 1.01 -11.09 1.72
N LEU A 98 1.39 -11.04 3.00
CA LEU A 98 1.63 -12.26 3.78
C LEU A 98 0.33 -13.06 3.94
N SER A 99 -0.78 -12.41 4.27
CA SER A 99 -2.08 -13.09 4.36
C SER A 99 -2.53 -13.69 3.03
N ILE A 100 -2.25 -13.02 1.90
CA ILE A 100 -2.52 -13.59 0.56
C ILE A 100 -1.65 -14.83 0.30
N GLU A 101 -0.38 -14.83 0.71
CA GLU A 101 0.52 -15.97 0.59
C GLU A 101 0.03 -17.15 1.45
N ASP A 102 -0.36 -16.90 2.70
CA ASP A 102 -0.91 -17.92 3.60
C ASP A 102 -2.23 -18.51 3.06
N CYS A 103 -3.07 -17.68 2.46
CA CYS A 103 -4.29 -18.10 1.76
C CYS A 103 -3.97 -18.98 0.54
N ALA A 104 -2.97 -18.61 -0.25
CA ALA A 104 -2.54 -19.38 -1.41
C ALA A 104 -1.93 -20.74 -1.01
N ASP A 105 -1.15 -20.79 0.06
CA ASP A 105 -0.55 -22.03 0.58
C ASP A 105 -1.60 -22.97 1.18
N SER A 106 -2.66 -22.40 1.76
CA SER A 106 -3.76 -23.13 2.38
C SER A 106 -4.84 -23.57 1.38
N ALA A 107 -4.65 -23.29 0.09
CA ALA A 107 -5.62 -23.48 -0.97
C ALA A 107 -6.24 -24.89 -1.05
N ASP A 108 -5.44 -25.93 -0.84
CA ASP A 108 -5.90 -27.32 -0.94
C ASP A 108 -6.28 -27.91 0.44
N THR A 109 -6.55 -27.05 1.42
CA THR A 109 -6.83 -27.44 2.80
C THR A 109 -8.19 -26.95 3.26
N THR A 110 -8.69 -27.49 4.38
CA THR A 110 -9.92 -27.00 5.02
C THR A 110 -9.76 -25.63 5.67
N TYR A 111 -8.53 -25.11 5.79
CA TYR A 111 -8.24 -23.80 6.38
C TYR A 111 -8.36 -22.66 5.38
N PHE A 112 -8.53 -22.97 4.08
CA PHE A 112 -8.62 -21.96 3.03
C PHE A 112 -9.66 -20.87 3.33
N ASP A 113 -10.84 -21.24 3.83
CA ASP A 113 -11.91 -20.26 4.07
C ASP A 113 -11.52 -19.25 5.17
N GLU A 114 -10.80 -19.68 6.20
CA GLU A 114 -10.33 -18.82 7.30
C GLU A 114 -9.22 -17.88 6.80
N GLU A 115 -8.24 -18.42 6.07
CA GLU A 115 -7.14 -17.63 5.49
C GLU A 115 -7.64 -16.68 4.39
N ALA A 116 -8.65 -17.08 3.63
CA ALA A 116 -9.29 -16.23 2.63
C ALA A 116 -10.06 -15.07 3.25
N GLU A 117 -10.60 -15.22 4.46
CA GLU A 117 -11.23 -14.13 5.21
C GLU A 117 -10.16 -13.18 5.75
N ALA A 118 -9.11 -13.71 6.38
CA ALA A 118 -7.98 -12.91 6.86
C ALA A 118 -7.31 -12.10 5.75
N ALA A 119 -7.06 -12.72 4.58
CA ALA A 119 -6.51 -12.02 3.42
C ALA A 119 -7.43 -10.92 2.89
N LYS A 120 -8.75 -11.13 2.89
CA LYS A 120 -9.71 -10.08 2.49
C LYS A 120 -9.68 -8.90 3.47
N GLU A 121 -9.67 -9.18 4.77
CA GLU A 121 -9.65 -8.16 5.81
C GLU A 121 -8.37 -7.32 5.74
N ALA A 122 -7.20 -7.96 5.68
CA ALA A 122 -5.91 -7.27 5.60
C ALA A 122 -5.79 -6.40 4.32
N VAL A 123 -6.28 -6.89 3.18
CA VAL A 123 -6.31 -6.12 1.94
C VAL A 123 -7.27 -4.94 2.04
N ASP A 124 -8.46 -5.13 2.60
CA ASP A 124 -9.43 -4.05 2.78
C ASP A 124 -8.89 -2.96 3.72
N GLU A 125 -8.22 -3.35 4.80
CA GLU A 125 -7.59 -2.42 5.74
C GLU A 125 -6.50 -1.57 5.06
N ALA A 126 -5.59 -2.21 4.32
CA ALA A 126 -4.56 -1.50 3.56
C ALA A 126 -5.15 -0.53 2.52
N VAL A 127 -6.19 -0.97 1.81
CA VAL A 127 -6.88 -0.16 0.81
C VAL A 127 -7.60 1.02 1.46
N SER A 128 -8.32 0.77 2.55
CA SER A 128 -9.09 1.77 3.28
C SER A 128 -8.19 2.83 3.91
N ALA A 129 -7.06 2.42 4.50
CA ALA A 129 -6.05 3.34 5.02
C ALA A 129 -5.52 4.28 3.92
N PHE A 130 -5.26 3.74 2.73
CA PHE A 130 -4.81 4.53 1.59
C PHE A 130 -5.89 5.46 1.03
N ASP A 131 -7.12 4.96 0.87
CA ASP A 131 -8.26 5.71 0.34
C ASP A 131 -8.67 6.84 1.29
N THR A 132 -8.59 6.61 2.60
CA THR A 132 -8.79 7.64 3.63
C THR A 132 -7.70 8.70 3.56
N LEU A 133 -6.42 8.28 3.48
CA LEU A 133 -5.28 9.19 3.38
C LEU A 133 -5.41 10.13 2.17
N ILE A 134 -5.72 9.60 0.99
CA ILE A 134 -5.79 10.39 -0.25
C ILE A 134 -7.04 11.29 -0.30
N GLY A 135 -8.06 10.99 0.51
CA GLY A 135 -9.27 11.80 0.66
C GLY A 135 -9.04 13.06 1.51
N GLU A 136 -8.04 13.04 2.39
CA GLU A 136 -7.69 14.15 3.27
C GLU A 136 -6.58 15.07 2.72
N LEU A 137 -5.92 14.66 1.63
CA LEU A 137 -4.82 15.40 1.01
C LEU A 137 -5.27 16.47 0.01
N ASP A 138 -4.46 17.52 -0.12
CA ASP A 138 -4.57 18.49 -1.21
C ASP A 138 -4.26 17.86 -2.57
N GLU A 139 -4.75 18.45 -3.66
CA GLU A 139 -4.65 17.81 -4.98
C GLU A 139 -3.22 17.67 -5.52
N GLU A 140 -2.31 18.55 -5.11
CA GLU A 140 -0.90 18.44 -5.50
C GLU A 140 -0.25 17.23 -4.82
N THR A 141 -0.38 17.14 -3.50
CA THR A 141 0.17 16.06 -2.69
C THR A 141 -0.49 14.72 -3.00
N LYS A 142 -1.82 14.70 -3.14
CA LYS A 142 -2.58 13.52 -3.56
C LYS A 142 -2.10 12.98 -4.90
N GLY A 143 -1.89 13.85 -5.89
CA GLY A 143 -1.37 13.45 -7.20
C GLY A 143 0.03 12.84 -7.12
N ARG A 144 0.88 13.29 -6.19
CA ARG A 144 2.20 12.67 -5.92
C ARG A 144 2.05 11.29 -5.28
N VAL A 145 1.24 11.19 -4.22
CA VAL A 145 1.01 9.93 -3.47
C VAL A 145 0.35 8.87 -4.35
N MET A 146 -0.65 9.25 -5.15
CA MET A 146 -1.32 8.39 -6.14
C MET A 146 -0.35 7.78 -7.14
N ARG A 147 0.55 8.59 -7.71
CA ARG A 147 1.53 8.11 -8.70
C ARG A 147 2.52 7.11 -8.10
N GLN A 148 2.84 7.25 -6.82
CA GLN A 148 3.82 6.40 -6.14
C GLN A 148 3.22 5.10 -5.60
N ASN A 149 1.99 5.15 -5.09
CA ASN A 149 1.41 4.03 -4.34
C ASN A 149 0.09 3.49 -4.94
N GLY A 150 -0.57 4.22 -5.84
CA GLY A 150 -1.85 3.77 -6.43
C GLY A 150 -1.73 2.45 -7.20
N LEU A 151 -0.60 2.21 -7.86
CA LEU A 151 -0.34 0.92 -8.51
C LEU A 151 -0.25 -0.24 -7.50
N LYS A 152 0.32 0.00 -6.32
CA LYS A 152 0.45 -1.04 -5.28
C LYS A 152 -0.92 -1.51 -4.82
N VAL A 153 -1.85 -0.58 -4.58
CA VAL A 153 -3.23 -0.90 -4.21
C VAL A 153 -3.92 -1.73 -5.29
N ALA A 154 -3.74 -1.36 -6.56
CA ALA A 154 -4.29 -2.14 -7.68
C ALA A 154 -3.69 -3.55 -7.77
N GLN A 155 -2.38 -3.69 -7.54
CA GLN A 155 -1.70 -4.98 -7.51
C GLN A 155 -2.22 -5.86 -6.37
N LEU A 156 -2.33 -5.30 -5.17
CA LEU A 156 -2.80 -6.03 -3.98
C LEU A 156 -4.21 -6.62 -4.19
N LYS A 157 -5.13 -5.81 -4.72
CA LYS A 157 -6.49 -6.26 -5.08
C LYS A 157 -6.47 -7.36 -6.15
N GLY A 158 -5.57 -7.24 -7.13
CA GLY A 158 -5.42 -8.24 -8.21
C GLY A 158 -4.84 -9.57 -7.70
N GLU A 159 -3.88 -9.52 -6.77
CA GLU A 159 -3.30 -10.71 -6.14
C GLU A 159 -4.36 -11.44 -5.32
N LEU A 160 -5.15 -10.73 -4.52
CA LEU A 160 -6.27 -11.31 -3.78
C LEU A 160 -7.30 -11.96 -4.72
N ASP A 161 -7.72 -11.26 -5.78
CA ASP A 161 -8.66 -11.80 -6.76
C ASP A 161 -8.13 -13.07 -7.43
N LEU A 162 -6.83 -13.10 -7.75
CA LEU A 162 -6.19 -14.26 -8.35
C LEU A 162 -6.19 -15.48 -7.42
N VAL A 163 -5.91 -15.30 -6.13
CA VAL A 163 -5.92 -16.41 -5.16
C VAL A 163 -7.35 -16.92 -4.96
N LEU A 164 -8.32 -16.01 -4.80
CA LEU A 164 -9.71 -16.39 -4.57
C LEU A 164 -10.41 -17.02 -5.78
N ASN A 165 -10.12 -16.53 -6.99
CA ASN A 165 -10.85 -16.92 -8.22
C ASN A 165 -10.00 -17.72 -9.23
N GLY A 166 -8.68 -17.62 -9.17
CA GLY A 166 -7.76 -18.15 -10.18
C GLY A 166 -6.97 -19.40 -9.78
N GLY A 167 -6.96 -19.80 -8.50
CA GLY A 167 -5.96 -20.74 -7.96
C GLY A 167 -6.34 -22.22 -7.85
N HIS A 168 -7.61 -22.62 -7.88
CA HIS A 168 -8.01 -24.03 -7.65
C HIS A 168 -8.47 -24.77 -8.90
N ALA A 169 -7.89 -24.48 -10.06
CA ALA A 169 -8.12 -25.30 -11.25
C ALA A 169 -7.30 -26.60 -11.14
N HIS A 170 -7.95 -27.62 -10.58
CA HIS A 170 -7.63 -29.06 -10.58
C HIS A 170 -6.66 -29.56 -11.65
#